data_AF-A0A286RGD7-F1
#
_entry.id   AF-A0A286RGD7-F1
#
_cell.length_a   1.000
_cell.length_b   1.000
_cell.length_c   1.000
_cell.angle_alpha   90.00
_cell.angle_beta   90.00
_cell.angle_gamma   90.00
#
_symmetry.space_group_name_H-M   'P 1'
#
loop_
_entity.id
_entity.type
_entity.pdbx_description
1 polymer ?
#
loop_
_entity_poly.entity_id
_entity_poly.type
_entity_poly.pdbx_seq_one_letter_code
_entity_poly.pdbx_strand_id
1 'polypeptide(L)'
;MTGTLRPAGERYVFFSEDARYRLVVLENLALERLLRVQNTYAGNVFWKVWGTVTEFRGQNYLLLKRSLFDRVEAASPSAPP
;
A
#
# COMPACT_ATOMS: atom_id res chain seq x y z
N MET A 1 10.11 0.20 3.93
CA MET A 1 9.91 -0.19 2.52
C MET A 1 9.23 0.96 1.81
N THR A 2 9.52 1.19 0.52
CA THR A 2 8.79 2.15 -0.32
C THR A 2 7.89 1.39 -1.28
N GLY A 3 6.69 1.89 -1.57
CA GLY A 3 5.76 1.21 -2.46
C GLY A 3 4.39 1.86 -2.56
N THR A 4 3.48 1.21 -3.28
CA THR A 4 2.12 1.70 -3.50
C THR A 4 1.10 0.84 -2.76
N LEU A 5 0.02 1.47 -2.30
CA LEU A 5 -1.10 0.78 -1.64
C LEU A 5 -2.31 0.78 -2.58
N ARG A 6 -2.85 -0.40 -2.87
CA ARG A 6 -3.96 -0.56 -3.81
C ARG A 6 -5.11 -1.36 -3.18
N PRO A 7 -6.37 -1.03 -3.48
CA PRO A 7 -7.50 -1.85 -3.07
C PRO A 7 -7.48 -3.21 -3.80
N ALA A 8 -7.90 -4.27 -3.11
CA ALA A 8 -8.05 -5.62 -3.63
C ALA A 8 -9.25 -6.29 -2.93
N GLY A 9 -10.45 -6.11 -3.51
CA GLY A 9 -11.70 -6.46 -2.83
C GLY A 9 -11.90 -5.60 -1.57
N GLU A 10 -12.19 -6.25 -0.44
CA GLU A 10 -12.37 -5.57 0.86
C GLU A 10 -11.05 -5.26 1.57
N ARG A 11 -9.91 -5.66 1.02
CA ARG A 11 -8.59 -5.47 1.63
C ARG A 11 -7.73 -4.51 0.83
N TYR A 12 -6.64 -4.07 1.45
CA TYR A 12 -5.59 -3.33 0.77
C TYR A 12 -4.34 -4.19 0.65
N VAL A 13 -3.63 -4.02 -0.47
CA VAL A 13 -2.37 -4.71 -0.74
C VAL A 13 -1.29 -3.67 -0.97
N PHE A 14 -0.19 -3.82 -0.25
CA PHE A 14 1.03 -3.05 -0.43
C PHE A 14 1.93 -3.79 -1.44
N PHE A 15 2.31 -3.07 -2.49
CA PHE A 15 3.27 -3.50 -3.50
C PHE A 15 4.54 -2.69 -3.32
N SER A 16 5.65 -3.35 -2.98
CA SER A 16 6.93 -2.67 -2.85
C SER A 16 7.45 -2.20 -4.21
N GLU A 17 8.16 -1.07 -4.21
CA GLU A 17 8.75 -0.47 -5.41
C GLU A 17 9.79 -1.39 -6.07
N ASP A 18 10.51 -2.17 -5.27
CA ASP A 18 11.46 -3.18 -5.75
C ASP A 18 10.80 -4.48 -6.26
N ALA A 19 9.46 -4.52 -6.32
CA ALA A 19 8.63 -5.66 -6.71
C ALA A 19 8.85 -6.96 -5.90
N ARG A 20 9.56 -6.90 -4.77
CA ARG A 20 9.84 -8.09 -3.94
C ARG A 20 8.68 -8.50 -3.05
N TYR A 21 7.82 -7.56 -2.68
CA TYR A 21 6.78 -7.78 -1.68
C TYR A 21 5.40 -7.42 -2.22
N ARG A 22 4.50 -8.39 -2.12
CA ARG A 22 3.05 -8.22 -2.23
C ARG A 22 2.43 -8.62 -0.89
N LEU A 23 2.08 -7.62 -0.09
CA LEU A 23 1.66 -7.83 1.31
C LEU A 23 0.22 -7.38 1.50
N VAL A 24 -0.65 -8.26 2.00
CA VAL A 24 -2.00 -7.88 2.42
C VAL A 24 -1.87 -7.04 3.69
N VAL A 25 -2.35 -5.81 3.65
CA VAL A 25 -2.25 -4.92 4.82
C VAL A 25 -3.39 -5.25 5.78
N LEU A 26 -3.03 -5.52 7.03
CA LEU A 26 -3.99 -5.78 8.10
C LEU A 26 -4.68 -4.49 8.52
N GLU A 27 -5.96 -4.59 8.86
CA GLU A 27 -6.77 -3.47 9.32
C GLU A 27 -6.24 -2.94 10.65
N ASN A 28 -5.94 -1.64 10.69
CA ASN A 28 -5.66 -0.91 11.91
C ASN A 28 -5.74 0.61 11.68
N LEU A 29 -5.55 1.39 12.75
CA LEU A 29 -5.59 2.84 12.71
C LEU A 29 -4.53 3.47 11.78
N ALA A 30 -3.36 2.86 11.64
CA ALA A 30 -2.31 3.38 10.76
C ALA A 30 -2.73 3.28 9.28
N LEU A 31 -3.34 2.17 8.90
CA LEU A 31 -3.91 1.99 7.56
C LEU A 31 -5.02 3.01 7.31
N GLU A 32 -5.97 3.16 8.23
CA GLU A 32 -7.05 4.14 8.09
C GLU A 32 -6.53 5.57 7.85
N ARG A 33 -5.51 5.98 8.62
CA ARG A 33 -4.86 7.29 8.47
C ARG A 33 -4.15 7.43 7.12
N LEU A 34 -3.41 6.41 6.69
CA LEU A 34 -2.77 6.40 5.38
C LEU A 34 -3.82 6.56 4.27
N LEU A 35 -4.92 5.80 4.33
CA LEU A 35 -6.00 5.85 3.33
C LEU A 35 -6.67 7.22 3.26
N ARG A 36 -6.92 7.86 4.40
CA ARG A 36 -7.44 9.23 4.43
C ARG A 36 -6.58 10.19 3.64
N VAL A 37 -5.26 10.10 3.81
CA VAL A 37 -4.30 10.96 3.11
C VAL A 37 -4.15 10.52 1.65
N GLN A 38 -4.16 9.22 1.35
CA GLN A 38 -4.09 8.73 -0.04
C GLN A 38 -5.23 9.27 -0.90
N ASN A 39 -6.44 9.32 -0.33
CA ASN A 39 -7.64 9.80 -1.03
C ASN A 39 -7.62 11.31 -1.32
N THR A 40 -6.66 12.08 -0.80
CA THR A 40 -6.51 13.51 -1.13
C THR A 40 -5.67 13.74 -2.40
N TYR A 41 -5.02 12.71 -2.93
CA TYR A 41 -4.16 12.82 -4.12
C TYR A 41 -4.80 12.17 -5.34
N ALA A 42 -4.68 12.83 -6.49
CA ALA A 42 -5.01 12.25 -7.79
C ALA A 42 -3.75 11.58 -8.38
N GLY A 43 -3.70 10.25 -8.39
CA GLY A 43 -2.58 9.49 -8.98
C GLY A 43 -2.13 8.30 -8.13
N ASN A 44 -0.98 7.73 -8.51
CA ASN A 44 -0.34 6.65 -7.76
C ASN A 44 0.50 7.25 -6.64
N VAL A 45 0.08 7.06 -5.39
CA VAL A 45 0.80 7.54 -4.21
C VAL A 45 1.81 6.50 -3.75
N PHE A 46 3.06 6.92 -3.63
CA PHE A 46 4.14 6.14 -3.06
C PHE A 46 4.33 6.49 -1.58
N TRP A 47 4.47 5.45 -0.78
CA TRP A 47 4.58 5.52 0.67
C TRP A 47 5.86 4.86 1.15
N LYS A 48 6.58 5.52 2.04
CA LYS A 48 7.53 4.86 2.93
C LYS A 48 6.78 4.30 4.13
N VAL A 49 6.83 2.99 4.32
CA VAL A 49 6.11 2.27 5.38
C VAL A 49 7.04 1.49 6.29
N TRP A 50 6.66 1.43 7.56
CA TRP A 50 7.25 0.60 8.60
C TRP A 50 6.16 -0.20 9.30
N GLY A 51 6.46 -1.46 9.62
CA GLY A 51 5.49 -2.36 10.22
C GLY A 51 6.09 -3.73 10.50
N THR A 52 5.22 -4.65 10.91
CA THR A 52 5.58 -6.06 11.08
C THR A 52 5.09 -6.84 9.87
N VAL A 53 6.01 -7.51 9.17
CA VAL A 53 5.65 -8.50 8.15
C VAL A 53 5.42 -9.84 8.83
N THR A 54 4.36 -10.54 8.46
CA THR A 54 4.02 -11.86 8.99
C THR A 54 3.37 -12.70 7.90
N GLU A 55 3.27 -14.01 8.12
CA GLU A 55 2.65 -14.95 7.20
C GLU A 55 1.53 -15.72 7.91
N PHE A 56 0.42 -15.95 7.21
CA PHE A 56 -0.63 -16.85 7.68
C PHE A 56 -1.25 -17.58 6.49
N ARG A 57 -1.29 -18.92 6.55
CA ARG A 57 -1.84 -19.79 5.51
C ARG A 57 -1.29 -19.50 4.10
N GLY A 58 0.03 -19.32 3.98
CA GLY A 58 0.70 -19.08 2.70
C GLY A 58 0.53 -17.67 2.13
N GLN A 59 -0.05 -16.74 2.89
CA GLN A 59 -0.23 -15.35 2.49
C GLN A 59 0.62 -14.44 3.36
N ASN A 60 1.36 -13.52 2.74
CA ASN A 60 2.11 -12.49 3.44
C ASN A 60 1.21 -11.32 3.81
N TYR A 61 1.41 -10.82 5.02
CA TYR A 61 0.68 -9.71 5.62
C TYR A 61 1.63 -8.63 6.13
N LEU A 62 1.11 -7.40 6.19
CA LEU A 62 1.76 -6.26 6.81
C LEU A 62 0.85 -5.67 7.88
N LEU A 63 1.28 -5.70 9.14
CA LEU A 63 0.73 -4.84 10.18
C LEU A 63 1.44 -3.49 10.12
N LEU A 64 0.80 -2.51 9.49
CA LEU A 64 1.36 -1.17 9.32
C LEU A 64 1.49 -0.45 10.68
N LYS A 65 2.64 0.14 10.98
CA LYS A 65 2.84 0.91 12.22
C LYS A 65 3.02 2.40 11.94
N ARG A 66 3.66 2.73 10.83
CA ARG A 66 3.92 4.11 10.41
C ARG A 66 3.98 4.18 8.90
N SER A 67 3.51 5.29 8.36
CA SER A 67 3.70 5.67 6.97
C SER A 67 4.20 7.11 6.87
N LEU A 68 4.90 7.39 5.79
CA LEU A 68 5.32 8.72 5.37
C LEU A 68 5.02 8.83 3.87
N PHE A 69 4.38 9.92 3.47
CA PHE A 69 4.24 10.27 2.07
C PHE A 69 5.62 10.41 1.43
N ASP A 70 5.82 9.81 0.25
CA ASP A 70 7.08 9.93 -0.49
C ASP A 70 6.89 10.78 -1.74
N ARG A 71 6.02 10.33 -2.66
CA ARG A 71 5.72 11.04 -3.91
C ARG A 71 4.36 10.62 -4.49
N VAL A 72 3.83 11.43 -5.40
CA VAL A 72 2.73 11.05 -6.30
C VAL A 72 3.28 10.96 -7.70
N GLU A 73 2.93 9.90 -8.41
CA GLU A 73 3.15 9.78 -9.84
C GLU A 73 1.82 9.83 -10.56
N ALA A 74 1.79 10.40 -11.77
CA ALA A 74 0.61 10.38 -12.61
C ALA A 74 0.16 8.93 -12.80
N ALA A 75 -1.13 8.67 -12.70
CA ALA A 75 -1.67 7.37 -13.05
C ALA A 75 -1.34 7.13 -14.53
N SER A 76 -0.50 6.14 -14.84
CA SER A 76 -0.28 5.75 -16.24
C SER A 76 -1.63 5.43 -16.87
N PRO A 77 -1.93 5.92 -18.09
CA PRO A 77 -3.09 5.44 -18.82
C PRO A 77 -2.81 3.97 -19.18
N SER A 78 -3.32 3.03 -18.40
CA SER A 78 -3.27 1.62 -18.77
C SER A 78 -4.13 1.43 -20.01
N ALA A 79 -3.54 0.78 -21.02
CA ALA A 79 -4.06 0.43 -22.33
C ALA A 79 -5.53 -0.07 -22.32
N PRO A 80 -6.28 0.13 -23.42
CA PRO A 80 -7.66 -0.32 -23.56
C PRO A 80 -7.78 -1.86 -23.44
N PRO A 81 -8.98 -2.37 -23.09
CA PRO A 81 -9.26 -3.80 -22.96
C PRO A 81 -8.99 -4.61 -24.23
#